data_AF-A0A7X5WU01-F1
#
_entry.id   AF-A0A7X5WU01-F1
#
_cell.length_a   1.000
_cell.length_b   1.000
_cell.length_c   1.000
_cell.angle_alpha   90.00
_cell.angle_beta   90.00
_cell.angle_gamma   90.00
#
_symmetry.space_group_name_H-M   'P 1'
#
loop_
_entity.id
_entity.type
_entity.pdbx_description
1 polymer ?
#
loop_
_entity_poly.entity_id
_entity_poly.type
_entity_poly.pdbx_seq_one_letter_code
_entity_poly.pdbx_strand_id
1 'polypeptide(L)' 'LDVVLGYGANPDPAAELAPVVGRLTDAGVAVVAALCGSIGDPQGRDRQARQLQEAGASVFLSNTAAATAAAELAGGVA' A
#
# COMPACT_ATOMS: atom_id res chain seq x y z
N LEU A 1 -5.12 -3.60 -2.03
CA LEU A 1 -5.39 -2.18 -2.32
C LEU A 1 -4.32 -1.70 -3.29
N ASP A 2 -4.68 -0.92 -4.30
CA ASP A 2 -3.72 -0.28 -5.20
C ASP A 2 -3.64 1.21 -4.87
N VAL A 3 -2.41 1.72 -4.69
CA VAL A 3 -2.12 3.13 -4.46
C VAL A 3 -1.32 3.64 -5.64
N VAL A 4 -1.90 4.59 -6.38
CA VAL A 4 -1.31 5.14 -7.61
C VAL A 4 -0.78 6.54 -7.36
N LEU A 5 0.46 6.79 -7.79
CA LEU A 5 1.13 8.09 -7.74
C LEU A 5 1.26 8.68 -9.15
N GLY A 6 1.76 9.92 -9.21
CA GLY A 6 1.98 10.64 -10.45
C GLY A 6 1.06 11.85 -10.61
N TYR A 7 1.16 12.50 -11.76
CA TYR A 7 0.39 13.71 -12.05
C TYR A 7 -1.12 13.42 -12.14
N GLY A 8 -1.92 14.24 -11.46
CA GLY A 8 -3.38 14.08 -11.42
C GLY A 8 -3.88 13.07 -10.38
N ALA A 9 -2.99 12.34 -9.70
CA ALA A 9 -3.34 11.54 -8.54
C ALA A 9 -3.54 12.41 -7.29
N ASN A 10 -4.08 11.81 -6.22
CA ASN A 10 -4.15 12.45 -4.90
C ASN A 10 -2.75 13.02 -4.50
N PRO A 11 -2.64 14.25 -3.97
CA PRO A 11 -1.36 14.82 -3.54
C PRO A 11 -0.68 14.07 -2.39
N ASP A 12 -1.45 13.39 -1.53
CA ASP A 12 -0.92 12.64 -0.40
C ASP A 12 -1.81 11.44 -0.02
N PRO A 13 -1.87 10.38 -0.86
CA PRO A 13 -2.78 9.26 -0.64
C PRO A 13 -2.53 8.52 0.68
N ALA A 14 -1.27 8.41 1.13
CA ALA A 14 -0.95 7.75 2.38
C ALA A 14 -1.46 8.53 3.61
N ALA A 15 -1.55 9.86 3.56
CA ALA A 15 -2.14 10.63 4.65
C ALA A 15 -3.63 10.35 4.86
N GLU A 16 -4.37 10.13 3.76
CA GLU A 16 -5.79 9.77 3.84
C GLU A 16 -6.00 8.29 4.22
N LEU A 17 -5.15 7.40 3.71
CA LEU A 17 -5.29 5.96 3.90
C LEU A 17 -4.76 5.46 5.25
N ALA A 18 -3.66 6.01 5.76
CA ALA A 18 -3.00 5.52 6.98
C ALA A 18 -3.95 5.39 8.19
N PRO A 19 -4.87 6.35 8.48
CA PRO A 19 -5.79 6.21 9.61
C PRO A 19 -6.76 5.02 9.48
N VAL A 20 -7.22 4.69 8.26
CA VAL A 20 -8.11 3.54 8.06
C VAL A 20 -7.33 2.24 8.01
N VAL A 21 -6.14 2.24 7.41
CA VAL A 21 -5.22 1.08 7.43
C VAL A 21 -4.91 0.68 8.87
N GLY A 22 -4.51 1.63 9.73
CA GLY A 22 -4.22 1.37 11.14
C GLY A 22 -5.39 0.73 11.89
N ARG A 23 -6.61 1.24 11.70
CA ARG A 23 -7.81 0.66 12.32
C ARG A 23 -8.09 -0.77 11.86
N LEU A 24 -7.84 -1.08 10.59
CA LEU A 24 -8.02 -2.43 10.04
C LEU A 24 -6.96 -3.39 10.59
N THR A 25 -5.70 -2.95 10.63
CA THR A 25 -4.59 -3.78 11.13
C THR A 25 -4.73 -4.05 12.63
N ASP A 26 -5.15 -3.05 13.41
CA ASP A 26 -5.43 -3.20 14.85
C ASP A 26 -6.58 -4.19 15.11
N ALA A 27 -7.54 -4.28 14.18
CA ALA A 27 -8.63 -5.26 14.22
C ALA A 27 -8.23 -6.65 13.68
N GLY A 28 -6.95 -6.86 13.33
CA GLY A 28 -6.44 -8.13 12.82
C GLY A 28 -6.69 -8.36 11.32
N VAL A 29 -7.09 -7.34 10.58
CA VAL A 29 -7.27 -7.43 9.12
C VAL A 29 -5.93 -7.16 8.43
N ALA A 30 -5.45 -8.13 7.64
CA ALA A 30 -4.25 -7.94 6.83
C ALA A 30 -4.52 -6.95 5.69
N VAL A 31 -3.67 -5.92 5.56
CA VAL A 31 -3.72 -4.94 4.47
C VAL A 31 -2.49 -5.10 3.59
N VAL A 32 -2.71 -5.50 2.33
CA VAL A 32 -1.68 -5.56 1.29
C VAL A 32 -1.89 -4.41 0.31
N ALA A 33 -0.85 -3.60 0.12
CA ALA A 33 -0.85 -2.45 -0.77
C ALA A 33 0.18 -2.62 -1.89
N ALA A 34 -0.26 -2.51 -3.14
CA ALA A 34 0.62 -2.30 -4.28
C ALA A 34 0.76 -0.79 -4.51
N LEU A 35 1.97 -0.26 -4.37
CA LEU A 35 2.28 1.15 -4.61
C LEU A 35 2.84 1.31 -6.01
N CYS A 36 2.01 1.79 -6.93
CA CYS A 36 2.35 2.05 -8.31
C CYS A 36 2.76 3.52 -8.47
N GLY A 37 4.05 3.74 -8.75
CA GLY A 37 4.62 5.07 -8.89
C GLY A 37 6.13 5.04 -9.03
N SER A 38 6.69 6.14 -9.50
CA SER A 38 8.12 6.33 -9.69
C SER A 38 8.75 7.14 -8.54
N ILE A 39 10.08 7.06 -8.42
CA ILE A 39 10.83 7.91 -7.47
C ILE A 39 10.67 9.40 -7.80
N GLY A 40 10.39 9.75 -9.07
CA GLY A 40 10.22 11.12 -9.53
C GLY A 40 8.81 11.69 -9.37
N ASP A 41 7.85 10.90 -8.86
CA ASP A 41 6.48 11.37 -8.73
C ASP A 41 6.34 12.39 -7.57
N PRO A 42 5.49 13.43 -7.72
CA PRO A 42 5.39 14.54 -6.76
C PRO A 42 5.08 14.13 -5.32
N GLN A 43 4.38 13.01 -5.13
CA GLN A 43 3.95 12.51 -3.82
C GLN A 43 5.11 11.91 -3.00
N GLY A 44 6.24 11.61 -3.64
CA GLY A 44 7.40 10.95 -3.05
C GLY A 44 7.12 9.48 -2.70
N ARG A 45 7.41 8.56 -3.64
CA ARG A 45 7.11 7.12 -3.50
C ARG A 45 7.53 6.52 -2.17
N ASP A 46 8.76 6.77 -1.74
CA ASP A 46 9.30 6.13 -0.54
C ASP A 46 8.68 6.71 0.75
N ARG A 47 8.29 8.00 0.74
CA ARG A 47 7.52 8.62 1.84
C ARG A 47 6.13 7.97 1.93
N GLN A 48 5.44 7.82 0.80
CA GLN A 48 4.12 7.19 0.73
C GLN A 48 4.16 5.73 1.23
N ALA A 49 5.16 4.97 0.76
CA ALA A 49 5.37 3.59 1.20
C ALA A 49 5.58 3.51 2.71
N ARG A 50 6.49 4.34 3.25
CA ARG A 50 6.81 4.36 4.67
C ARG A 50 5.60 4.66 5.54
N GLN A 51 4.79 5.66 5.18
CA GLN A 51 3.61 6.03 5.96
C GLN A 51 2.55 4.92 5.99
N LEU A 52 2.36 4.20 4.88
CA LEU A 52 1.47 3.04 4.84
C LEU A 52 2.02 1.85 5.65
N GLN A 53 3.35 1.62 5.60
CA GLN A 53 4.01 0.59 6.41
C GLN A 53 3.93 0.89 7.91
N GLU A 54 4.16 2.14 8.31
CA GLU A 54 4.02 2.59 9.70
C GLU A 54 2.56 2.45 10.19
N ALA A 55 1.59 2.54 9.30
CA ALA A 55 0.18 2.25 9.59
C ALA A 55 -0.15 0.74 9.63
N GLY A 56 0.80 -0.15 9.34
CA GLY A 56 0.64 -1.60 9.41
C GLY A 56 0.36 -2.32 8.09
N ALA A 57 0.35 -1.62 6.95
CA ALA A 57 0.21 -2.29 5.65
C ALA A 57 1.51 -2.96 5.18
N SER A 58 1.38 -4.13 4.58
CA SER A 58 2.44 -4.73 3.76
C SER A 58 2.47 -4.05 2.39
N VAL A 59 3.50 -3.23 2.15
CA VAL A 59 3.63 -2.44 0.91
C VAL A 59 4.60 -3.09 -0.06
N PHE A 60 4.18 -3.24 -1.31
CA PHE A 60 4.98 -3.79 -2.40
C PHE A 60 5.05 -2.78 -3.55
N LEU A 61 6.21 -2.72 -4.21
CA LEU A 61 6.44 -1.87 -5.40
C LEU A 61 6.20 -2.63 -6.73
N SER A 62 5.57 -3.80 -6.64
CA SER A 62 5.20 -4.64 -7.77
C SER A 62 3.81 -5.23 -7.52
N ASN A 63 2.90 -5.03 -8.47
CA ASN A 63 1.55 -5.58 -8.40
C ASN A 63 1.58 -7.11 -8.32
N THR A 64 2.48 -7.77 -9.05
CA THR A 64 2.63 -9.23 -8.98
C THR A 64 3.04 -9.68 -7.58
N ALA A 65 4.04 -9.01 -6.97
CA ALA A 65 4.47 -9.36 -5.62
C ALA A 65 3.36 -9.14 -4.57
N ALA A 66 2.60 -8.05 -4.70
CA ALA A 66 1.45 -7.78 -3.84
C ALA A 66 0.36 -8.86 -3.98
N ALA A 67 0.02 -9.23 -5.21
CA ALA A 67 -1.00 -10.24 -5.48
C ALA A 67 -0.58 -11.62 -4.96
N THR A 68 0.68 -12.03 -5.16
CA THR A 68 1.21 -13.29 -4.60
C THR A 68 1.11 -13.30 -3.08
N ALA A 69 1.57 -12.25 -2.41
CA ALA A 69 1.50 -12.15 -0.94
C ALA A 69 0.05 -12.19 -0.43
N ALA A 70 -0.88 -11.54 -1.13
CA ALA A 70 -2.29 -11.57 -0.78
C ALA A 70 -2.91 -12.97 -0.94
N ALA A 71 -2.56 -13.70 -2.00
CA ALA A 71 -3.03 -15.06 -2.23
C ALA A 71 -2.53 -16.03 -1.15
N GLU A 72 -1.24 -15.94 -0.78
CA GLU A 72 -0.65 -16.71 0.31
C GLU A 72 -1.37 -16.46 1.65
N LEU A 73 -1.63 -15.19 1.98
CA LEU A 73 -2.37 -14.82 3.19
C LEU A 73 -3.82 -15.34 3.20
N ALA A 74 -4.46 -15.41 2.03
CA ALA A 74 -5.81 -15.92 1.89
C ALA A 74 -5.89 -17.47 1.93
N GLY A 75 -4.74 -18.17 2.03
CA GLY A 75 -4.69 -19.63 1.99
C GLY A 75 -4.90 -20.22 0.59
N GLY A 76 -4.88 -19.38 -0.44
CA GLY A 76 -4.91 -19.81 -1.83
C GLY A 76 -3.49 -19.90 -2.36
N VAL A 77 -2.88 -21.08 -2.27
CA VAL A 77 -1.66 -21.33 -3.04
C VAL A 77 -2.00 -22.30 -4.18
N ALA A 78 -1.46 -21.97 -5.36
CA ALA A 78 -1.51 -22.76 -6.59
C ALA A 78 -0.88 -24.15 -6.45
#